data_AF-A0A939D169-F1
#
_entry.id   AF-A0A939D169-F1
#
_cell.length_a   1.000
_cell.length_b   1.000
_cell.length_c   1.000
_cell.angle_alpha   90.00
_cell.angle_beta   90.00
_cell.angle_gamma   90.00
#
_symmetry.space_group_name_H-M   'P 1'
#
loop_
_entity.id
_entity.type
_entity.pdbx_description
1 polymer ?
#
loop_
_entity_poly.entity_id
_entity_poly.type
_entity_poly.pdbx_seq_one_letter_code
_entity_poly.pdbx_strand_id
1 'polypeptide(L)'
;MTQQIIYGTVSEDGTKQTGQGFEVKSPDTGTYVITFLQPFVEPPSVVATLKDWGADNQIIVKDITPNKAEVAIWDLGIKQQSGTGSSELAVTKEKSAFNFIAIGEGS
;
A
#
# COMPACT_ATOMS: atom_id res chain seq x y z
N MET A 1 23.64 -3.38 16.00
CA MET A 1 22.33 -3.77 15.46
C MET A 1 22.43 -3.74 13.95
N THR A 2 21.96 -4.79 13.27
CA THR A 2 22.08 -4.90 11.81
C THR A 2 20.82 -4.30 11.19
N GLN A 3 20.97 -3.48 10.14
CA GLN A 3 19.84 -2.95 9.42
C GLN A 3 19.16 -4.06 8.60
N GLN A 4 17.83 -4.12 8.66
CA GLN A 4 17.01 -4.96 7.79
C GLN A 4 16.29 -4.07 6.77
N ILE A 5 16.26 -4.52 5.52
CA ILE A 5 15.56 -3.85 4.42
C ILE A 5 14.72 -4.90 3.71
N ILE A 6 13.41 -4.68 3.65
CA ILE A 6 12.47 -5.48 2.87
C ILE A 6 11.83 -4.57 1.84
N TYR A 7 11.82 -4.98 0.58
CA TYR A 7 11.17 -4.23 -0.50
C TYR A 7 10.56 -5.19 -1.50
N GLY A 8 9.60 -4.69 -2.26
CA GLY A 8 9.00 -5.46 -3.35
C GLY A 8 7.95 -4.70 -4.12
N THR A 9 7.44 -5.38 -5.14
CA THR A 9 6.35 -4.92 -5.98
C THR A 9 5.14 -5.81 -5.77
N VAL A 10 3.97 -5.19 -5.62
CA VAL A 10 2.66 -5.84 -5.49
C VAL A 10 1.81 -5.41 -6.68
N SER A 11 1.16 -6.36 -7.34
CA SER A 11 0.19 -6.07 -8.42
C SER A 11 -1.15 -5.62 -7.88
N GLU A 12 -1.99 -5.08 -8.78
CA GLU A 12 -3.36 -4.63 -8.49
C GLU A 12 -4.24 -5.72 -7.84
N ASP A 13 -4.02 -7.00 -8.17
CA ASP A 13 -4.76 -8.13 -7.61
C ASP A 13 -4.26 -8.58 -6.22
N GLY A 14 -3.22 -7.92 -5.70
CA GLY A 14 -2.65 -8.21 -4.38
C GLY A 14 -1.68 -9.39 -4.39
N THR A 15 -1.17 -9.79 -5.55
CA THR A 15 -0.10 -10.79 -5.63
C THR A 15 1.28 -10.15 -5.57
N LYS A 16 2.24 -10.85 -4.94
CA LYS A 16 3.63 -10.43 -4.91
C LYS A 16 4.27 -10.67 -6.28
N GLN A 17 4.71 -9.62 -6.95
CA GLN A 17 5.43 -9.72 -8.22
C GLN A 17 6.94 -9.90 -8.02
N THR A 18 7.53 -9.13 -7.11
CA THR A 18 8.99 -9.13 -6.86
C THR A 18 9.31 -8.92 -5.38
N GLY A 19 10.56 -9.19 -5.01
CA GLY A 19 11.05 -9.03 -3.64
C GLY A 19 10.97 -10.29 -2.79
N GLN A 20 11.60 -10.26 -1.62
CA GLN A 20 11.73 -11.39 -0.70
C GLN A 20 11.53 -10.92 0.75
N GLY A 21 11.26 -11.86 1.66
CA GLY A 21 11.08 -11.55 3.08
C GLY A 21 9.70 -11.04 3.46
N PHE A 22 8.72 -11.10 2.55
CA PHE A 22 7.33 -10.75 2.85
C PHE A 22 6.31 -11.59 2.09
N GLU A 23 5.10 -11.57 2.61
CA GLU A 23 3.86 -12.07 2.01
C GLU A 23 2.83 -10.93 1.90
N VAL A 24 1.87 -11.09 1.01
CA VAL A 24 0.79 -10.11 0.79
C VAL A 24 -0.55 -10.81 0.89
N LYS A 25 -1.51 -10.14 1.54
CA LYS A 25 -2.93 -10.46 1.44
C LYS A 25 -3.70 -9.21 1.04
N SER A 26 -4.72 -9.37 0.20
CA SER A 26 -5.65 -8.28 -0.13
C SER A 26 -7.04 -8.64 0.40
N PRO A 27 -7.37 -8.31 1.66
CA PRO A 27 -8.64 -8.70 2.27
C PRO A 27 -9.84 -7.94 1.66
N ASP A 28 -9.62 -6.71 1.22
CA ASP A 28 -10.62 -5.84 0.61
C ASP A 28 -10.03 -5.13 -0.61
N THR A 29 -10.90 -4.67 -1.52
CA THR A 29 -10.52 -3.79 -2.64
C THR A 29 -9.65 -2.64 -2.14
N GLY A 30 -8.50 -2.43 -2.77
CA GLY A 30 -7.58 -1.33 -2.44
C GLY A 30 -6.94 -1.42 -1.06
N THR A 31 -6.99 -2.59 -0.40
CA THR A 31 -6.30 -2.83 0.87
C THR A 31 -5.33 -3.99 0.70
N TYR A 32 -4.08 -3.78 1.08
CA TYR A 32 -2.99 -4.74 0.95
C TYR A 32 -2.23 -4.84 2.28
N VAL A 33 -2.25 -6.01 2.89
CA VAL A 33 -1.53 -6.31 4.14
C VAL A 33 -0.22 -7.00 3.78
N ILE A 34 0.88 -6.29 4.02
CA ILE A 34 2.24 -6.81 3.88
C ILE A 34 2.63 -7.44 5.21
N THR A 35 2.94 -8.73 5.23
CA THR A 35 3.46 -9.43 6.41
C THR A 35 4.95 -9.71 6.21
N PHE A 36 5.79 -9.23 7.10
CA PHE A 36 7.23 -9.48 7.08
C PHE A 36 7.52 -10.86 7.68
N LEU A 37 8.20 -11.72 6.92
CA LEU A 37 8.49 -13.10 7.31
C LEU A 37 9.47 -13.18 8.49
N GLN A 38 10.43 -12.24 8.53
CA GLN A 38 11.27 -11.97 9.68
C GLN A 38 10.83 -10.60 10.24
N PRO A 39 10.26 -10.55 11.45
CA PRO A 39 9.89 -9.29 12.08
C PRO A 39 11.10 -8.39 12.30
N PHE A 40 10.89 -7.08 12.20
CA PHE A 40 11.81 -6.08 12.72
C PHE A 40 11.79 -6.09 14.25
N VAL A 41 12.79 -5.47 14.88
CA VAL A 41 12.83 -5.30 16.35
C VAL A 41 11.73 -4.32 16.80
N GLU A 42 11.62 -3.20 16.10
CA GLU A 42 10.63 -2.14 16.29
C GLU A 42 9.87 -1.89 14.96
N PRO A 43 8.71 -1.22 14.96
CA PRO A 43 8.01 -0.88 13.72
C PRO A 43 8.94 -0.18 12.72
N PRO A 44 9.10 -0.73 11.49
CA PRO A 44 10.00 -0.14 10.50
C PRO A 44 9.44 1.17 9.93
N SER A 45 10.30 1.97 9.29
CA SER A 45 9.83 3.02 8.39
C SER A 45 9.41 2.39 7.06
N VAL A 46 8.19 2.67 6.62
CA VAL A 46 7.63 2.09 5.37
C VAL A 46 7.19 3.21 4.44
N VAL A 47 7.65 3.14 3.19
CA VAL A 47 7.19 4.00 2.10
C VAL A 47 6.63 3.13 0.98
N ALA A 48 5.54 3.59 0.36
CA ALA A 48 4.96 2.95 -0.80
C ALA A 48 4.62 3.99 -1.87
N THR A 49 4.70 3.59 -3.14
CA THR A 49 4.37 4.43 -4.28
C THR A 49 3.65 3.60 -5.34
N LEU A 50 2.71 4.22 -6.04
CA LEU A 50 1.99 3.58 -7.14
C LEU A 50 2.96 3.17 -8.25
N LYS A 51 2.68 2.05 -8.89
CA LYS A 51 3.45 1.53 -10.01
C LYS A 51 2.75 1.88 -11.32
N ASP A 52 3.51 2.44 -12.26
CA ASP A 52 3.11 2.82 -13.63
C ASP A 52 2.04 3.93 -13.75
N TRP A 53 1.03 3.99 -12.89
CA TRP A 53 -0.07 4.97 -12.97
C TRP A 53 -0.58 5.44 -11.61
N GLY A 54 -1.03 6.69 -11.51
CA GLY A 54 -1.56 7.25 -10.25
C GLY A 54 -2.17 8.65 -10.36
N ALA A 55 -2.80 8.97 -11.49
CA ALA A 55 -3.25 10.33 -11.81
C ALA A 55 -4.55 10.76 -11.08
N ASP A 56 -4.72 10.39 -9.81
CA ASP A 56 -5.93 10.61 -8.96
C ASP A 56 -5.89 9.73 -7.71
N ASN A 57 -5.16 8.61 -7.79
CA ASN A 57 -5.00 7.70 -6.66
C ASN A 57 -4.20 8.28 -5.49
N GLN A 58 -4.76 8.14 -4.29
CA GLN A 58 -4.11 8.36 -3.01
C GLN A 58 -3.64 7.03 -2.42
N ILE A 59 -2.33 6.92 -2.15
CA ILE A 59 -1.73 5.79 -1.44
C ILE A 59 -1.45 6.17 0.01
N ILE A 60 -1.86 5.30 0.94
CA ILE A 60 -1.71 5.49 2.39
C ILE A 60 -1.03 4.26 2.96
N VAL A 61 0.10 4.45 3.63
CA VAL A 61 0.74 3.42 4.45
C VAL A 61 0.31 3.61 5.90
N LYS A 62 -0.24 2.57 6.52
CA LYS A 62 -0.77 2.63 7.89
C LYS A 62 -0.61 1.30 8.63
N ASP A 63 -0.99 1.30 9.90
CA ASP A 63 -1.04 0.10 10.75
C ASP A 63 0.29 -0.67 10.79
N ILE A 64 1.40 0.08 10.84
CA ILE A 64 2.76 -0.46 10.84
C ILE A 64 3.08 -1.05 12.23
N THR A 65 3.45 -2.33 12.24
CA THR A 65 3.97 -3.06 13.40
C THR A 65 5.28 -3.74 13.00
N PRO A 66 6.04 -4.34 13.93
CA PRO A 66 7.32 -4.96 13.57
C PRO A 66 7.19 -6.10 12.54
N ASN A 67 6.00 -6.72 12.43
CA ASN A 67 5.76 -7.84 11.52
C ASN A 67 4.80 -7.54 10.35
N LYS A 68 4.23 -6.33 10.25
CA LYS A 68 3.35 -5.99 9.12
C LYS A 68 3.27 -4.49 8.84
N ALA A 69 2.78 -4.16 7.66
CA ALA A 69 2.28 -2.85 7.29
C ALA A 69 1.06 -3.00 6.39
N GLU A 70 0.14 -2.04 6.43
CA GLU A 70 -0.99 -1.97 5.49
C GLU A 70 -0.76 -0.85 4.47
N VAL A 71 -1.02 -1.15 3.21
CA VAL A 71 -1.11 -0.18 2.12
C VAL A 71 -2.56 -0.10 1.68
N ALA A 72 -3.14 1.08 1.77
CA ALA A 72 -4.49 1.38 1.30
C ALA A 72 -4.42 2.35 0.12
N ILE A 73 -5.15 2.04 -0.96
CA ILE A 73 -5.19 2.84 -2.19
C ILE A 73 -6.63 3.27 -2.46
N TRP A 74 -6.80 4.56 -2.74
CA TRP A 74 -8.09 5.20 -2.93
C TRP A 74 -8.08 6.03 -4.21
N ASP A 75 -9.09 5.89 -5.04
CA ASP A 75 -9.39 6.78 -6.15
C ASP A 75 -10.09 8.04 -5.65
N LEU A 76 -9.60 9.19 -6.08
CA LEU A 76 -10.20 10.51 -5.87
C LEU A 76 -10.86 11.00 -7.17
N GLY A 77 -12.03 10.44 -7.46
CA GLY A 77 -12.84 10.85 -8.60
C GLY A 77 -13.71 12.07 -8.31
N ILE A 78 -14.13 12.78 -9.36
CA ILE A 78 -15.24 13.75 -9.28
C ILE A 78 -16.52 13.08 -9.77
N LYS A 79 -17.54 12.98 -8.92
CA LYS A 79 -18.89 12.63 -9.37
C LYS A 79 -19.56 13.90 -9.89
N GLN A 80 -19.73 13.99 -11.21
CA GLN A 80 -20.70 14.91 -11.78
C GLN A 80 -22.10 14.34 -11.53
N GLN A 81 -22.88 14.98 -10.67
CA GLN A 81 -24.32 14.76 -10.66
C GLN A 81 -24.89 15.28 -11.97
N SER A 82 -25.64 14.45 -12.69
CA SER A 82 -26.45 14.88 -13.84
C SER A 82 -27.54 15.85 -13.37
N GLY A 83 -27.23 17.15 -13.30
CA GLY A 83 -28.11 18.22 -12.83
C GLY A 83 -27.34 19.49 -12.42
N THR A 84 -28.05 20.58 -12.06
CA THR A 84 -27.47 21.88 -11.65
C THR A 84 -26.74 21.88 -10.30
N GLY A 85 -26.33 20.71 -9.81
CA GLY A 85 -25.59 20.55 -8.55
C GLY A 85 -24.09 20.78 -8.74
N SER A 86 -23.41 21.29 -7.71
CA SER A 86 -21.95 21.39 -7.69
C SER A 86 -21.32 20.00 -7.74
N SER A 87 -20.19 19.87 -8.43
CA SER A 87 -19.39 18.63 -8.44
C SER A 87 -19.00 18.20 -7.02
N GLU A 88 -19.14 16.91 -6.72
CA GLU A 88 -18.77 16.31 -5.43
C GLU A 88 -17.54 15.42 -5.60
N LEU A 89 -16.59 15.51 -4.65
CA LEU A 89 -15.47 14.58 -4.57
C LEU A 89 -15.97 13.21 -4.12
N ALA A 90 -15.67 12.18 -4.90
CA ALA A 90 -15.94 10.80 -4.56
C ALA A 90 -14.64 10.08 -4.23
N VAL A 91 -14.55 9.58 -3.01
CA VAL A 91 -13.42 8.76 -2.55
C VAL A 91 -13.85 7.31 -2.58
N THR A 92 -13.20 6.48 -3.40
CA THR A 92 -13.49 5.05 -3.47
C THR A 92 -12.21 4.23 -3.33
N LYS A 93 -12.28 3.01 -2.79
CA LYS A 93 -11.10 2.16 -2.73
C LYS A 93 -10.77 1.64 -4.14
N GLU A 94 -9.51 1.68 -4.53
CA GLU A 94 -9.06 1.27 -5.86
C GLU A 94 -8.02 0.14 -5.77
N LYS A 95 -8.12 -0.83 -6.69
CA LYS A 95 -7.03 -1.79 -6.93
C LYS A 95 -5.97 -1.15 -7.80
N SER A 96 -4.74 -1.07 -7.31
CA SER A 96 -3.61 -0.59 -8.11
C SER A 96 -2.34 -1.32 -7.69
N ALA A 97 -1.40 -1.43 -8.64
CA ALA A 97 -0.08 -1.95 -8.34
C ALA A 97 0.76 -0.89 -7.59
N PHE A 98 1.67 -1.33 -6.72
CA PHE A 98 2.57 -0.44 -5.99
C PHE A 98 3.92 -1.10 -5.70
N ASN A 99 4.91 -0.26 -5.46
CA ASN A 99 6.21 -0.64 -4.90
C ASN A 99 6.29 -0.16 -3.47
N PHE A 100 6.98 -0.91 -2.60
CA PHE A 100 7.25 -0.46 -1.24
C PHE A 100 8.68 -0.77 -0.79
N ILE A 101 9.14 -0.03 0.21
CA ILE A 101 10.37 -0.29 0.96
C ILE A 101 10.06 -0.14 2.44
N ALA A 102 10.46 -1.12 3.23
CA ALA A 102 10.46 -1.14 4.68
C ALA A 102 11.91 -1.21 5.19
N ILE A 103 12.31 -0.26 6.04
CA ILE A 103 13.67 -0.18 6.60
C ILE A 103 13.57 -0.05 8.12
N GLY A 104 14.35 -0.85 8.83
CA GLY A 104 14.39 -0.81 10.29
C GLY A 104 15.52 -1.66 10.86
N GLU A 105 15.50 -1.86 12.16
CA GLU A 105 16.44 -2.73 12.85
C GLU A 105 16.02 -4.19 12.69
N GLY A 106 16.95 -5.02 12.22
CA GLY A 106 16.74 -6.44 12.05
C GLY A 106 16.85 -7.21 13.35
N SER A 107 15.98 -8.20 13.51
CA SER A 107 15.97 -9.14 14.64
C SER A 107 17.07 -10.19 14.52
#